data_AF-A0A7J3GBY0-F1
#
_entry.id   AF-A0A7J3GBY0-F1
#
_cell.length_a   1.000
_cell.length_b   1.000
_cell.length_c   1.000
_cell.angle_alpha   90.00
_cell.angle_beta   90.00
_cell.angle_gamma   90.00
#
_symmetry.space_group_name_H-M   'P 1'
#
loop_
_entity.id
_entity.type
_entity.pdbx_description
1 polymer ?
#
loop_
_entity_poly.entity_id
_entity_poly.type
_entity_poly.pdbx_seq_one_letter_code
_entity_poly.pdbx_strand_id
1 'polypeptide(L)' 'MEEADIAIVGAGPSGLISAREASLRGVKVIVLEEHSEIGLPCHCAGLLSIKGLREIRVPCDGP' A
#
# COMPACT_ATOMS: atom_id res chain seq x y z
N MET A 1 -4.60 7.98 -21.50
CA MET A 1 -5.02 7.63 -20.12
C MET A 1 -4.87 6.13 -19.98
N GLU A 2 -4.17 5.65 -18.97
CA GLU A 2 -4.20 4.21 -18.67
C GLU A 2 -5.57 3.87 -18.08
N GLU A 3 -6.27 2.91 -18.67
CA GLU A 3 -7.50 2.37 -18.08
C GLU A 3 -7.15 1.57 -16.82
N ALA A 4 -7.86 1.77 -15.72
CA ALA A 4 -7.75 0.95 -14.52
C ALA A 4 -9.16 0.64 -14.02
N ASP A 5 -9.35 -0.55 -13.48
CA ASP A 5 -10.62 -0.95 -12.87
C ASP A 5 -10.81 -0.27 -11.50
N ILE A 6 -9.69 -0.04 -10.79
CA ILE A 6 -9.66 0.59 -9.47
C ILE A 6 -8.59 1.69 -9.45
N ALA A 7 -8.98 2.88 -9.00
CA ALA A 7 -8.06 3.95 -8.63
C ALA A 7 -8.00 4.08 -7.10
N ILE A 8 -6.78 4.02 -6.54
CA ILE A 8 -6.51 4.20 -5.12
C ILE A 8 -5.82 5.54 -4.94
N VAL A 9 -6.39 6.41 -4.11
CA VAL A 9 -5.84 7.73 -3.79
C VAL A 9 -5.14 7.66 -2.42
N GLY A 10 -3.81 7.84 -2.44
CA GLY A 10 -2.91 7.74 -1.30
C GLY A 10 -2.09 6.43 -1.31
N ALA A 11 -0.76 6.54 -1.34
CA ALA A 11 0.19 5.42 -1.29
C ALA A 11 0.72 5.14 0.14
N GLY A 12 -0.13 5.37 1.15
CA GLY A 12 0.14 4.96 2.53
C GLY A 12 -0.05 3.45 2.76
N PRO A 13 0.13 2.96 4.00
CA PRO A 13 0.00 1.53 4.31
C PRO A 13 -1.33 0.93 3.86
N SER A 14 -2.45 1.59 4.15
CA SER A 14 -3.78 1.12 3.74
C SER A 14 -3.96 1.08 2.23
N GLY A 15 -3.49 2.12 1.52
CA GLY A 15 -3.57 2.21 0.06
C GLY A 15 -2.77 1.12 -0.63
N LEU A 16 -1.51 0.93 -0.23
CA LEU A 16 -0.63 -0.09 -0.81
C LEU A 16 -1.07 -1.52 -0.48
N ILE A 17 -1.58 -1.76 0.74
CA ILE A 17 -2.17 -3.07 1.09
C ILE A 17 -3.41 -3.33 0.23
N SER A 18 -4.28 -2.34 0.06
CA SER A 18 -5.47 -2.47 -0.80
C SER A 18 -5.08 -2.72 -2.26
N ALA A 19 -4.08 -2.00 -2.77
CA ALA A 19 -3.55 -2.17 -4.11
C ALA A 19 -3.00 -3.59 -4.31
N ARG A 20 -2.21 -4.08 -3.35
CA ARG A 20 -1.67 -5.43 -3.37
C ARG A 20 -2.79 -6.48 -3.40
N GLU A 21 -3.78 -6.39 -2.53
CA GLU A 21 -4.88 -7.37 -2.46
C GLU A 21 -5.77 -7.36 -3.70
N ALA A 22 -6.02 -6.19 -4.30
CA ALA A 22 -6.75 -6.08 -5.56
C ALA A 22 -5.94 -6.64 -6.73
N SER A 23 -4.67 -6.28 -6.85
CA SER A 23 -3.77 -6.79 -7.90
C SER A 23 -3.57 -8.30 -7.83
N LEU A 24 -3.49 -8.88 -6.62
CA LEU A 24 -3.42 -10.35 -6.42
C LEU A 24 -4.67 -11.09 -6.93
N ARG A 25 -5.79 -10.39 -7.10
CA ARG A 25 -7.04 -10.93 -7.67
C ARG A 25 -7.17 -10.67 -9.17
N GLY A 26 -6.12 -10.16 -9.82
CA GLY A 26 -6.08 -9.90 -11.26
C GLY A 26 -6.76 -8.59 -11.68
N VAL A 27 -7.04 -7.70 -10.73
CA VAL A 27 -7.66 -6.39 -11.01
C VAL A 27 -6.59 -5.40 -11.47
N LYS A 28 -6.87 -4.57 -12.48
CA LYS A 28 -5.97 -3.52 -12.91
C LYS A 28 -6.12 -2.31 -12.00
N VAL A 29 -5.09 -2.01 -11.22
CA VAL A 29 -5.10 -0.96 -10.20
C VAL A 29 -4.11 0.15 -10.56
N ILE A 30 -4.53 1.40 -10.36
CA ILE A 30 -3.64 2.57 -10.33
C ILE A 30 -3.62 3.16 -8.91
N VAL A 31 -2.42 3.50 -8.41
CA VAL A 31 -2.24 4.17 -7.12
C VAL A 31 -1.71 5.57 -7.39
N LEU A 32 -2.32 6.57 -6.76
CA LEU A 32 -1.96 7.97 -6.90
C LEU A 32 -1.42 8.47 -5.56
N GLU A 33 -0.27 9.13 -5.59
CA GLU A 33 0.39 9.73 -4.42
C GLU A 33 0.67 11.21 -4.72
N GLU A 34 0.42 12.09 -3.75
CA GLU A 34 0.66 13.52 -3.91
C GLU A 34 2.14 13.87 -3.77
N HIS A 35 2.86 13.09 -2.96
CA HIS A 35 4.28 13.26 -2.74
C HIS A 35 5.09 12.73 -3.92
N SER A 36 6.25 13.36 -4.16
CA SER A 36 7.18 12.94 -5.22
C SER A 36 7.78 11.55 -4.97
N GLU A 37 7.79 11.10 -3.71
CA GLU A 37 8.34 9.82 -3.29
C GLU A 37 7.42 9.16 -2.26
N ILE A 38 7.07 7.89 -2.50
CA ILE A 38 6.18 7.14 -1.61
C ILE A 38 6.84 6.95 -0.26
N GLY A 39 6.12 7.29 0.81
CA GLY A 39 6.61 7.16 2.18
C GLY A 39 7.46 8.33 2.67
N LEU A 40 7.72 9.34 1.83
CA LEU A 40 8.40 10.58 2.21
C LEU A 40 7.50 11.82 2.01
N PRO A 41 7.60 12.81 2.91
CA PRO A 41 8.34 12.78 4.18
C PRO A 41 7.72 11.82 5.19
N CYS A 42 8.56 11.21 6.04
CA CYS A 42 8.07 10.26 7.02
C CYS A 42 7.35 10.99 8.17
N HIS A 43 6.04 10.74 8.29
CA HIS A 43 5.19 11.28 9.35
C HIS A 43 4.75 10.22 10.38
N CYS A 44 5.31 9.01 10.31
CA CYS A 44 4.93 7.90 11.17
C CYS A 44 6.11 7.47 12.06
N ALA A 45 5.84 7.21 13.34
CA ALA A 45 6.84 6.65 14.26
C ALA A 45 7.19 5.18 13.97
N GLY A 46 6.42 4.49 13.13
CA GLY A 46 6.69 3.11 12.71
C GLY A 46 6.37 2.03 13.75
N LEU A 47 5.59 2.34 14.79
CA LEU A 47 5.18 1.36 15.81
C LEU A 47 4.04 0.49 15.29
N LEU A 48 4.35 -0.76 14.91
CA LEU A 48 3.40 -1.70 14.31
C LEU A 48 3.33 -3.02 15.10
N SER A 49 2.15 -3.65 15.10
CA SER A 49 1.94 -4.98 15.70
C SER A 49 2.44 -6.07 14.75
N ILE A 50 3.46 -6.82 15.15
CA ILE A 50 3.96 -7.98 14.38
C ILE A 50 2.86 -9.02 14.18
N LYS A 51 2.01 -9.23 15.19
CA LYS A 51 0.85 -10.13 15.08
C LYS A 51 -0.11 -9.62 13.99
N GLY A 52 -0.42 -8.33 14.00
CA GLY A 52 -1.31 -7.71 13.02
C GLY A 52 -0.78 -7.81 11.59
N LEU A 53 0.51 -7.53 11.39
CA LEU A 53 1.15 -7.66 10.07
C LEU A 53 1.07 -9.10 9.53
N ARG A 54 1.28 -10.11 10.38
CA ARG A 54 1.13 -11.52 10.00
C ARG A 54 -0.31 -11.87 9.63
N GLU A 55 -1.30 -11.37 10.38
CA GLU A 55 -2.73 -11.60 10.10
C GLU A 55 -3.14 -11.08 8.72
N ILE A 56 -2.60 -9.93 8.31
CA ILE A 56 -2.85 -9.32 7.00
C ILE A 56 -1.81 -9.70 5.94
N ARG A 57 -0.95 -10.67 6.23
CA ARG A 57 0.07 -11.23 5.31
C ARG A 57 0.99 -10.16 4.71
N VAL A 58 1.32 -9.15 5.51
CA VAL A 58 2.40 -8.20 5.20
C VAL A 58 3.71 -8.81 5.72
N PRO A 59 4.76 -8.91 4.88
CA PRO A 59 6.08 -9.38 5.29
C PRO A 59 6.58 -8.65 6.54
N CYS A 60 7.21 -9.39 7.46
CA CYS A 60 7.69 -8.86 8.74
C CYS A 60 9.21 -9.01 8.92
N ASP A 61 9.84 -9.66 7.96
CA ASP A 61 11.23 -9.48 7.57
C ASP A 61 11.33 -8.09 6.94
N GLY A 62 11.86 -7.13 7.70
CA GLY A 62 12.18 -5.82 7.13
C GLY A 62 13.15 -5.94 5.94
N PRO A 63 13.42 -4.83 5.24
CA PRO A 63 14.59 -4.80 4.37
C PRO A 63 15.88 -5.16 5.13
#